data_AF-A0A9P4T727-F1
#
_entry.id   AF-A0A9P4T727-F1
#
_cell.length_a   1.000
_cell.length_b   1.000
_cell.length_c   1.000
_cell.angle_alpha   90.00
_cell.angle_beta   90.00
_cell.angle_gamma   90.00
#
_symmetry.space_group_name_H-M   'P 1'
#
loop_
_entity.id
_entity.type
_entity.pdbx_description
1 polymer ?
#
loop_
_entity_poly.entity_id
_entity_poly.type
_entity_poly.pdbx_seq_one_letter_code
_entity_poly.pdbx_strand_id
1 'polypeptide(L)'
;MASTSTPDAIHDEIARRNSSASPLLKLPREIRHMILERLVEKANINLHDARGTDTAYLTTPQQEVLRKTIALTKVCRQIHVDSSLCHLARNVYRATPEALDRWVMELNPDQRRCIRHVFVTLNKLHGLKTVGMTIRKDYNKSSMEANAKAALNANIEITIHGGK
;
A
#
# COMPACT_ATOMS: atom_id res chain seq x y z
N MET A 1 17.08 -35.03 -27.43
CA MET A 1 17.43 -34.88 -26.01
C MET A 1 16.94 -33.51 -25.54
N ALA A 2 15.75 -33.45 -24.96
CA ALA A 2 15.20 -32.20 -24.44
C ALA A 2 15.95 -31.82 -23.15
N SER A 3 16.79 -30.78 -23.24
CA SER A 3 17.41 -30.15 -22.08
C SER A 3 16.31 -29.59 -21.19
N THR A 4 16.06 -30.24 -20.05
CA THR A 4 15.15 -29.78 -19.01
C THR A 4 15.86 -28.69 -18.22
N SER A 5 15.85 -27.47 -18.76
CA SER A 5 16.30 -26.31 -18.00
C SER A 5 15.47 -26.23 -16.71
N THR A 6 16.17 -26.25 -15.57
CA THR A 6 15.53 -26.07 -14.26
C THR A 6 14.80 -24.72 -14.24
N PRO A 7 13.65 -24.61 -13.56
CA PRO A 7 12.88 -23.36 -13.49
C PRO A 7 13.72 -22.13 -13.12
N ASP A 8 14.71 -22.32 -12.26
CA ASP A 8 15.63 -21.26 -11.80
C ASP A 8 16.52 -20.74 -12.94
N ALA A 9 17.07 -21.61 -13.78
CA ALA A 9 17.87 -21.21 -14.95
C ALA A 9 17.08 -20.37 -15.95
N ILE A 10 15.79 -20.65 -16.14
CA ILE A 10 14.91 -19.85 -17.00
C ILE A 10 14.71 -18.45 -16.40
N HIS A 11 14.48 -18.35 -15.09
CA HIS A 11 14.29 -17.07 -14.44
C HIS A 11 15.56 -16.20 -14.47
N ASP A 12 16.72 -16.82 -14.30
CA ASP A 12 18.01 -16.11 -14.34
C ASP A 12 18.28 -15.56 -15.74
N GLU A 13 17.99 -16.32 -16.80
CA GLU A 13 18.17 -15.82 -18.17
C GLU A 13 17.20 -14.68 -18.49
N ILE A 14 15.94 -14.76 -18.03
CA ILE A 14 14.99 -13.64 -18.18
C ILE A 14 15.48 -12.41 -17.42
N ALA A 15 15.94 -12.55 -16.19
CA ALA A 15 16.49 -11.43 -15.42
C ALA A 15 17.70 -10.81 -16.11
N ARG A 16 18.61 -11.63 -16.66
CA ARG A 16 19.79 -11.18 -17.41
C ARG A 16 19.41 -10.43 -18.69
N ARG A 17 18.42 -10.93 -19.45
CA ARG A 17 17.94 -10.26 -20.66
C ARG A 17 17.22 -8.96 -20.33
N ASN A 18 16.40 -8.96 -19.30
CA ASN A 18 15.67 -7.79 -18.84
C ASN A 18 16.61 -6.69 -18.36
N SER A 19 17.69 -7.05 -17.65
CA SER A 19 18.71 -6.10 -17.21
C SER A 19 19.46 -5.48 -18.40
N SER A 20 19.71 -6.20 -19.50
CA SER A 20 20.39 -5.63 -20.68
C SER A 20 19.47 -4.85 -21.62
N ALA A 21 18.17 -5.15 -21.64
CA ALA A 21 17.21 -4.54 -22.56
C ALA A 21 16.44 -3.35 -21.97
N SER A 22 16.13 -3.34 -20.67
CA SER A 22 15.35 -2.27 -20.04
C SER A 22 16.26 -1.18 -19.46
N PRO A 23 16.14 0.09 -19.91
CA PRO A 23 16.89 1.20 -19.32
C PRO A 23 16.69 1.34 -17.80
N LEU A 24 15.47 1.12 -17.31
CA LEU A 24 15.16 1.17 -15.88
C LEU A 24 15.84 0.04 -15.10
N LEU A 25 15.90 -1.18 -15.64
CA LEU A 25 16.51 -2.34 -14.97
C LEU A 25 18.04 -2.33 -15.02
N LYS A 26 18.66 -1.55 -15.92
CA LYS A 26 20.11 -1.31 -15.92
C LYS A 26 20.59 -0.48 -14.74
N LEU A 27 19.73 0.37 -14.19
CA LEU A 27 20.09 1.25 -13.09
C LEU A 27 20.39 0.41 -11.84
N PRO A 28 21.32 0.83 -10.97
CA PRO A 28 21.48 0.22 -9.65
C PRO A 28 20.17 0.24 -8.85
N ARG A 29 20.01 -0.74 -7.96
CA ARG A 29 18.78 -0.92 -7.15
C ARG A 29 18.40 0.36 -6.40
N GLU A 30 19.38 1.06 -5.85
CA GLU A 30 19.22 2.28 -5.06
C GLU A 30 18.56 3.37 -5.91
N ILE A 31 19.02 3.56 -7.14
CA ILE A 31 18.44 4.55 -8.07
C ILE A 31 17.02 4.13 -8.46
N ARG A 32 16.77 2.84 -8.73
CA ARG A 32 15.40 2.37 -9.02
C ARG A 32 14.46 2.65 -7.86
N HIS A 33 14.90 2.34 -6.64
CA HIS A 33 14.17 2.61 -5.42
C HIS A 33 13.85 4.11 -5.28
N MET A 34 14.82 5.00 -5.50
CA MET A 34 14.60 6.45 -5.48
C MET A 34 13.57 6.91 -6.52
N ILE A 35 13.62 6.38 -7.76
CA ILE A 35 12.63 6.72 -8.80
C ILE A 35 11.24 6.25 -8.37
N LEU A 36 11.12 4.99 -7.94
CA LEU A 36 9.85 4.41 -7.52
C LEU A 36 9.27 5.17 -6.32
N GLU A 37 10.08 5.53 -5.33
CA GLU A 37 9.66 6.36 -4.19
C GLU A 37 9.10 7.72 -4.61
N ARG A 38 9.72 8.37 -5.61
CA ARG A 38 9.23 9.64 -6.16
C ARG A 38 7.93 9.48 -6.95
N LEU A 39 7.73 8.34 -7.60
CA LEU A 39 6.48 8.03 -8.32
C LEU A 39 5.31 7.75 -7.37
N VAL A 40 5.59 7.24 -6.18
CA VAL A 40 4.58 6.84 -5.19
C VAL A 40 4.33 7.95 -4.16
N GLU A 41 4.36 9.20 -4.62
CA GLU A 41 4.24 10.36 -3.77
C GLU A 41 2.94 10.32 -2.95
N LYS A 42 3.06 10.49 -1.61
CA LYS A 42 2.05 10.53 -0.54
C LYS A 42 0.58 10.63 -1.00
N ALA A 43 0.06 9.59 -1.62
CA ALA A 43 -1.30 9.59 -2.13
C ALA A 43 -2.25 9.26 -0.98
N ASN A 44 -3.42 9.90 -1.00
CA ASN A 44 -4.53 9.53 -0.13
C ASN A 44 -5.33 8.43 -0.83
N ILE A 45 -5.26 7.21 -0.31
CA ILE A 45 -5.94 6.04 -0.84
C ILE A 45 -7.18 5.77 0.01
N ASN A 46 -8.36 5.86 -0.58
CA ASN A 46 -9.60 5.42 0.06
C ASN A 46 -9.80 3.93 -0.21
N LEU A 47 -9.96 3.13 0.84
CA LEU A 47 -10.33 1.73 0.79
C LEU A 47 -11.85 1.63 0.95
N HIS A 48 -12.53 1.07 -0.05
CA HIS A 48 -13.99 0.92 -0.06
C HIS A 48 -14.38 -0.56 0.04
N ASP A 49 -15.58 -0.82 0.55
CA ASP A 49 -16.13 -2.17 0.56
C ASP A 49 -16.70 -2.56 -0.80
N ALA A 50 -16.11 -3.59 -1.41
CA ALA A 50 -16.56 -4.22 -2.65
C ALA A 50 -18.05 -4.64 -2.68
N ARG A 51 -18.74 -4.70 -1.52
CA ARG A 51 -20.18 -5.04 -1.42
C ARG A 51 -21.11 -3.91 -1.85
N GLY A 52 -20.63 -2.67 -1.96
CA GLY A 52 -21.28 -1.66 -2.77
C GLY A 52 -20.35 -1.40 -3.94
N THR A 53 -20.80 -1.74 -5.15
CA THR A 53 -20.38 -1.15 -6.44
C THR A 53 -19.58 0.12 -6.20
N ASP A 54 -18.24 -0.01 -6.15
CA ASP A 54 -17.25 1.06 -6.31
C ASP A 54 -15.83 0.60 -5.90
N THR A 55 -15.18 -0.13 -6.82
CA THR A 55 -13.75 -0.02 -7.15
C THR A 55 -13.12 1.26 -6.59
N ALA A 56 -12.34 1.17 -5.51
CA ALA A 56 -11.44 2.19 -4.98
C ALA A 56 -11.38 3.51 -5.78
N TYR A 57 -12.29 4.47 -5.54
CA TYR A 57 -12.16 5.83 -6.11
C TYR A 57 -11.15 6.58 -5.27
N LEU A 58 -9.94 6.31 -5.67
CA LEU A 58 -9.07 7.37 -6.03
C LEU A 58 -9.90 8.47 -6.82
N THR A 59 -10.13 9.67 -6.21
CA THR A 59 -10.60 11.03 -6.73
C THR A 59 -9.66 12.24 -7.19
N THR A 60 -8.42 12.11 -7.69
CA THR A 60 -7.36 13.15 -7.86
C THR A 60 -6.36 12.79 -8.99
N PRO A 61 -5.64 13.73 -9.63
CA PRO A 61 -4.67 13.39 -10.68
C PRO A 61 -3.55 12.39 -10.28
N GLN A 62 -3.29 12.23 -8.97
CA GLN A 62 -2.32 11.27 -8.40
C GLN A 62 -2.64 9.79 -8.69
N GLN A 63 -3.71 9.50 -9.41
CA GLN A 63 -4.34 8.18 -9.45
C GLN A 63 -4.03 7.41 -10.66
N GLU A 64 -3.97 8.13 -11.76
CA GLU A 64 -3.38 7.59 -12.94
C GLU A 64 -1.92 7.24 -12.64
N VAL A 65 -1.22 8.09 -11.90
CA VAL A 65 0.17 7.83 -11.49
C VAL A 65 0.23 6.63 -10.54
N LEU A 66 -0.57 6.60 -9.46
CA LEU A 66 -0.55 5.50 -8.51
C LEU A 66 -1.00 4.17 -9.14
N ARG A 67 -2.06 4.17 -9.97
CA ARG A 67 -2.50 2.99 -10.72
C ARG A 67 -1.42 2.51 -11.68
N LYS A 68 -0.76 3.41 -12.41
CA LYS A 68 0.37 3.08 -13.27
C LYS A 68 1.55 2.54 -12.46
N THR A 69 1.83 3.11 -11.28
CA THR A 69 2.91 2.63 -10.40
C THR A 69 2.62 1.27 -9.76
N ILE A 70 1.38 1.01 -9.33
CA ILE A 70 0.97 -0.34 -8.91
C ILE A 70 0.97 -1.29 -10.12
N ALA A 71 0.66 -0.82 -11.33
CA ALA A 71 0.82 -1.64 -12.54
C ALA A 71 2.30 -1.93 -12.83
N LEU A 72 3.23 -1.01 -12.56
CA LEU A 72 4.67 -1.25 -12.65
C LEU A 72 5.13 -2.42 -11.76
N THR A 73 4.52 -2.61 -10.57
CA THR A 73 4.84 -3.78 -9.72
C THR A 73 4.40 -5.11 -10.34
N LYS A 74 3.56 -5.09 -11.39
CA LYS A 74 3.15 -6.28 -12.15
C LYS A 74 3.98 -6.51 -13.42
N VAL A 75 4.84 -5.55 -13.81
CA VAL A 75 5.60 -5.62 -15.08
C VAL A 75 6.70 -6.67 -15.05
N CYS A 76 7.50 -6.71 -13.98
CA CYS A 76 8.51 -7.74 -13.81
C CYS A 76 8.78 -8.03 -12.34
N ARG A 77 9.31 -9.23 -12.06
CA ARG A 77 9.63 -9.68 -10.71
C ARG A 77 10.62 -8.76 -9.99
N GLN A 78 11.62 -8.23 -10.68
CA GLN A 78 12.62 -7.35 -10.07
C GLN A 78 12.02 -6.03 -9.59
N ILE A 79 11.17 -5.40 -10.41
CA ILE A 79 10.45 -4.20 -9.99
C ILE A 79 9.47 -4.52 -8.89
N HIS A 80 8.73 -5.63 -9.00
CA HIS A 80 7.84 -6.09 -7.93
C HIS A 80 8.55 -6.14 -6.57
N VAL A 81 9.71 -6.81 -6.49
CA VAL A 81 10.49 -6.91 -5.25
C VAL A 81 10.94 -5.52 -4.76
N ASP A 82 11.37 -4.63 -5.66
CA ASP A 82 11.88 -3.31 -5.27
C ASP A 82 10.77 -2.31 -4.85
N SER A 83 9.55 -2.39 -5.41
CA SER A 83 8.45 -1.42 -5.17
C SER A 83 7.27 -1.93 -4.35
N SER A 84 7.13 -3.23 -4.11
CA SER A 84 5.91 -3.80 -3.50
C SER A 84 5.60 -3.23 -2.11
N LEU A 85 6.62 -2.76 -1.39
CA LEU A 85 6.45 -2.16 -0.06
C LEU A 85 6.40 -0.63 -0.09
N CYS A 86 6.97 0.00 -1.12
CA CYS A 86 7.05 1.46 -1.23
C CYS A 86 5.65 2.11 -1.23
N HIS A 87 4.69 1.53 -1.95
CA HIS A 87 3.32 2.05 -1.94
C HIS A 87 2.61 1.89 -0.62
N LEU A 88 2.89 0.82 0.13
CA LEU A 88 2.34 0.63 1.46
C LEU A 88 2.95 1.59 2.50
N ALA A 89 4.24 1.90 2.36
CA ALA A 89 4.95 2.71 3.35
C ALA A 89 4.70 4.21 3.27
N ARG A 90 4.34 4.73 2.09
CA ARG A 90 4.33 6.18 1.84
C ARG A 90 2.94 6.78 1.70
N ASN A 91 1.94 5.95 1.45
CA ASN A 91 0.58 6.42 1.25
C ASN A 91 -0.17 6.55 2.58
N VAL A 92 -1.18 7.41 2.55
CA VAL A 92 -2.16 7.56 3.61
C VAL A 92 -3.40 6.80 3.19
N TYR A 93 -3.83 5.83 3.99
CA TYR A 93 -5.00 5.01 3.71
C TYR A 93 -6.18 5.52 4.52
N ARG A 94 -7.36 5.69 3.91
CA ARG A 94 -8.60 6.00 4.63
C ARG A 94 -9.57 4.86 4.40
N ALA A 95 -10.21 4.34 5.45
CA ALA A 95 -11.07 3.17 5.32
C ALA A 95 -12.17 3.16 6.38
N THR A 96 -13.27 2.47 6.11
CA THR A 96 -14.16 2.01 7.19
C THR A 96 -13.50 0.85 7.96
N PRO A 97 -13.89 0.56 9.21
CA PRO A 97 -13.36 -0.58 9.95
C PRO A 97 -13.43 -1.90 9.17
N GLU A 98 -14.53 -2.15 8.47
CA GLU A 98 -14.78 -3.40 7.74
C GLU A 98 -13.91 -3.51 6.48
N ALA A 99 -13.70 -2.39 5.77
CA ALA A 99 -12.80 -2.36 4.62
C ALA A 99 -11.34 -2.54 5.06
N LEU A 100 -10.96 -1.95 6.19
CA LEU A 100 -9.62 -2.09 6.76
C LEU A 100 -9.34 -3.54 7.17
N ASP A 101 -10.26 -4.18 7.91
CA ASP A 101 -10.11 -5.58 8.33
C ASP A 101 -9.85 -6.48 7.14
N ARG A 102 -10.68 -6.39 6.08
CA ARG A 102 -10.53 -7.24 4.89
C ARG A 102 -9.22 -6.99 4.18
N TRP A 103 -8.89 -5.73 3.94
CA TRP A 103 -7.65 -5.37 3.28
C TRP A 103 -6.43 -5.88 4.05
N VAL A 104 -6.38 -5.73 5.38
CA VAL A 104 -5.28 -6.24 6.22
C VAL A 104 -5.16 -7.76 6.12
N MET A 105 -6.27 -8.51 6.06
CA MET A 105 -6.24 -9.97 5.94
C MET A 105 -5.66 -10.46 4.61
N GLU A 106 -5.73 -9.66 3.54
CA GLU A 106 -5.12 -9.95 2.24
C GLU A 106 -3.61 -9.69 2.20
N LEU A 107 -3.06 -8.95 3.17
CA LEU A 107 -1.65 -8.60 3.21
C LEU A 107 -0.81 -9.62 3.97
N ASN A 108 0.34 -9.96 3.41
CA ASN A 108 1.34 -10.73 4.14
C ASN A 108 1.92 -9.93 5.33
N PRO A 109 2.58 -10.59 6.30
CA PRO A 109 3.11 -9.91 7.48
C PRO A 109 4.05 -8.73 7.17
N ASP A 110 4.93 -8.85 6.18
CA ASP A 110 5.88 -7.80 5.81
C ASP A 110 5.16 -6.57 5.25
N GLN A 111 4.17 -6.77 4.37
CA GLN A 111 3.33 -5.71 3.82
C GLN A 111 2.59 -4.95 4.92
N ARG A 112 2.00 -5.66 5.89
CA ARG A 112 1.34 -5.04 7.05
C ARG A 112 2.29 -4.15 7.85
N ARG A 113 3.53 -4.59 8.09
CA ARG A 113 4.54 -3.81 8.83
C ARG A 113 4.97 -2.55 8.10
N CYS A 114 4.84 -2.52 6.77
CA CYS A 114 5.18 -1.33 5.99
C CYS A 114 4.11 -0.25 6.08
N ILE A 115 2.85 -0.55 6.39
CA ILE A 115 1.79 0.46 6.47
C ILE A 115 2.06 1.40 7.65
N ARG A 116 2.17 2.71 7.37
CA ARG A 116 2.47 3.73 8.38
C ARG A 116 1.28 4.59 8.76
N HIS A 117 0.38 4.90 7.83
CA HIS A 117 -0.65 5.91 8.02
C HIS A 117 -2.02 5.40 7.57
N VAL A 118 -2.93 5.15 8.51
CA VAL A 118 -4.31 4.75 8.22
C VAL A 118 -5.29 5.61 9.02
N PHE A 119 -6.30 6.15 8.36
CA PHE A 119 -7.42 6.86 8.98
C PHE A 119 -8.64 5.98 8.91
N VAL A 120 -9.26 5.72 10.06
CA VAL A 120 -10.49 4.96 10.11
C VAL A 120 -11.66 5.94 10.20
N THR A 121 -12.58 5.83 9.25
CA THR A 121 -13.81 6.61 9.20
C THR A 121 -14.90 5.83 9.90
N LEU A 122 -15.39 6.35 11.02
CA LEU A 122 -16.49 5.75 11.75
C LEU A 122 -17.79 6.44 11.33
N ASN A 123 -18.71 5.69 10.72
CA ASN A 123 -20.06 6.16 10.48
C ASN A 123 -20.80 6.20 11.82
N LYS A 124 -20.98 7.39 12.39
CA LYS A 124 -22.09 7.62 13.32
C LYS A 124 -23.26 8.17 12.52
N LEU A 125 -24.44 7.63 12.81
CA LEU A 125 -25.80 8.08 12.48
C LEU A 125 -26.08 9.61 12.54
N HIS A 126 -25.12 10.45 12.96
CA HIS A 126 -25.28 11.89 13.22
C HIS A 126 -24.01 12.75 13.00
N GLY A 127 -23.04 12.32 12.18
CA GLY A 127 -21.82 13.11 11.93
C GLY A 127 -20.59 12.26 11.64
N LEU A 128 -19.99 12.45 10.47
CA LEU A 128 -18.73 11.81 10.08
C LEU A 128 -17.59 12.32 10.97
N LYS A 129 -16.94 11.43 11.73
CA LYS A 129 -15.68 11.71 12.44
C LYS A 129 -14.58 10.80 11.91
N THR A 130 -13.42 11.39 11.60
CA THR A 130 -12.24 10.67 11.09
C THR A 130 -11.19 10.54 12.18
N VAL A 131 -10.73 9.33 12.44
CA VAL A 131 -9.71 9.02 13.46
C VAL A 131 -8.41 8.60 12.77
N GLY A 132 -7.35 9.39 12.92
CA GLY A 132 -6.01 9.00 12.50
C GLY A 132 -5.42 7.94 13.42
N MET A 133 -5.00 6.81 12.86
CA MET A 133 -4.34 5.74 13.61
C MET A 133 -3.03 5.36 12.92
N THR A 134 -2.00 5.10 13.71
CA THR A 134 -0.80 4.41 13.20
C THR A 134 -1.02 2.94 13.49
N ILE A 135 -1.06 2.09 12.46
CA ILE A 135 -1.17 0.64 12.66
C ILE A 135 0.13 0.17 13.30
N ARG A 136 0.06 -0.26 14.56
CA ARG A 136 1.17 -0.93 15.24
C ARG A 136 1.28 -2.37 14.75
N LYS A 137 2.46 -2.96 14.90
CA LYS A 137 2.81 -4.35 14.53
C LYS A 137 1.80 -5.44 14.95
N ASP A 138 0.90 -5.12 15.87
CA ASP A 138 -0.01 -6.04 16.54
C ASP A 138 -1.47 -5.67 16.25
N TYR A 139 -1.82 -5.50 14.97
CA TYR A 139 -3.20 -5.22 14.56
C TYR A 139 -4.17 -6.24 15.15
N ASN A 140 -5.03 -5.78 16.05
CA ASN A 140 -6.13 -6.54 16.63
C ASN A 140 -7.41 -5.73 16.46
N LYS A 141 -8.39 -6.26 15.71
CA LYS A 141 -9.69 -5.63 15.46
C LYS A 141 -10.35 -5.13 16.75
N SER A 142 -10.38 -5.97 17.78
CA SER A 142 -10.96 -5.61 19.08
C SER A 142 -10.23 -4.45 19.74
N SER A 143 -8.89 -4.42 19.67
CA SER A 143 -8.09 -3.30 20.19
C SER A 143 -8.27 -2.02 19.37
N MET A 144 -8.44 -2.14 18.05
CA MET A 144 -8.67 -1.01 17.16
C MET A 144 -10.04 -0.38 17.40
N GLU A 145 -11.11 -1.18 17.47
CA GLU A 145 -12.45 -0.70 17.79
C GLU A 145 -12.47 -0.06 19.18
N ALA A 146 -11.81 -0.66 20.18
CA ALA A 146 -11.71 -0.08 21.52
C ALA A 146 -10.97 1.26 21.51
N ASN A 147 -9.83 1.35 20.81
CA ASN A 147 -9.03 2.57 20.69
C ASN A 147 -9.76 3.66 19.90
N ALA A 148 -10.46 3.30 18.83
CA ALA A 148 -11.23 4.23 18.02
C ALA A 148 -12.42 4.77 18.82
N LYS A 149 -13.13 3.89 19.55
CA LYS A 149 -14.21 4.27 20.47
C LYS A 149 -13.69 5.15 21.63
N ALA A 150 -12.51 4.86 22.17
CA ALA A 150 -11.88 5.67 23.22
C ALA A 150 -11.48 7.07 22.70
N ALA A 151 -10.85 7.17 21.53
CA ALA A 151 -10.49 8.44 20.91
C ALA A 151 -11.74 9.28 20.60
N LEU A 152 -12.80 8.64 20.10
CA LEU A 152 -14.08 9.28 19.79
C LEU A 152 -14.80 9.82 21.03
N ASN A 153 -14.72 9.10 22.16
CA ASN A 153 -15.35 9.47 23.42
C ASN A 153 -14.60 10.60 24.15
N ALA A 154 -13.31 10.76 23.87
CA ALA A 154 -12.47 11.73 24.53
C ALA A 154 -12.50 13.13 23.87
N ASN A 155 -13.25 13.31 22.76
CA ASN A 155 -13.19 14.52 21.90
C ASN A 155 -11.75 14.92 21.52
N ILE A 156 -10.83 13.95 21.49
CA ILE A 156 -9.44 14.22 21.17
C ILE A 156 -9.38 14.44 19.66
N GLU A 157 -9.19 15.72 19.27
CA GLU A 157 -8.67 16.07 17.97
C GLU A 157 -7.39 15.29 17.70
N ILE A 158 -7.44 14.39 16.74
CA ILE A 158 -6.28 13.58 16.40
C ILE A 158 -5.37 14.41 15.52
N THR A 159 -4.29 14.87 16.14
CA THR A 159 -3.32 15.76 15.53
C THR A 159 -2.54 15.04 14.44
N ILE A 160 -2.60 15.62 13.24
CA ILE A 160 -1.83 15.21 12.07
C ILE A 160 -0.37 15.62 12.32
N HIS A 161 0.52 14.66 12.61
CA HIS A 161 1.94 14.94 12.52
C HIS A 161 2.36 14.97 11.05
N GLY A 162 2.38 16.17 10.48
CA GLY A 162 3.18 16.45 9.30
C GLY A 162 4.65 16.36 9.67
N GLY A 163 5.24 15.18 9.49
CA GLY A 163 6.69 15.02 9.54
C GLY A 163 7.33 15.86 8.44
N LYS A 164 8.01 16.93 8.87
CA LYS A 164 9.03 17.65 8.10
C LYS A 164 10.05 16.68 7.50
#